data_AF-A0A3L9ZYD0-F1
#
_entry.id   AF-A0A3L9ZYD0-F1
#
_cell.length_a   1.000
_cell.length_b   1.000
_cell.length_c   1.000
_cell.angle_alpha   90.00
_cell.angle_beta   90.00
_cell.angle_gamma   90.00
#
_symmetry.space_group_name_H-M   'P 1'
#
loop_
_entity.id
_entity.type
_entity.pdbx_description
1 polymer ?
#
loop_
_entity_poly.entity_id
_entity_poly.type
_entity_poly.pdbx_seq_one_letter_code
_entity_poly.pdbx_strand_id
1 'polypeptide(L)'
;MKRNDLENNKATSSLELQDEEKLLKEQKKYAKEFAKRMESIREFFNIKEKVDKDELLSLMKLLKTEKNDFSEEIKNLQTEKKWLQNLKKRINTQKQIESTATLDLDKIFKFDLEFENALKLIKNELNKYNIKEEQMKKKINIAIDGPSGVGKTVMSTMLAKKYDLTFISSGNIYRLIAYNAIKKGIKITEENLEKINNAWKFEDIVYKSDGKIFLKGKDVSSNIRENEISIASSKVSKYKPLREKVNKYIQEIAKNVGGIIVDGRDATYRILPEADFKFYLDARAEIRANRRINQDILAGRKPIEFNKILEDIKNRDYEDMNRKVDPLKVSEGSVYIDTSNLSVDENLQAIVDVIEGK
;
A
#
# COMPACT_ATOMS: atom_id res chain seq x y z
N MET A 1 -35.90 -46.03 20.24
CA MET A 1 -35.48 -44.61 20.18
C MET A 1 -34.37 -44.29 21.19
N LYS A 2 -33.23 -45.02 21.22
CA LYS A 2 -32.06 -44.65 22.04
C LYS A 2 -30.69 -44.92 21.37
N ARG A 3 -30.66 -45.36 20.11
CA ARG A 3 -29.41 -45.53 19.33
C ARG A 3 -29.11 -44.33 18.43
N ASN A 4 -30.12 -43.69 17.84
CA ASN A 4 -29.92 -42.55 16.92
C ASN A 4 -29.48 -41.25 17.61
N ASP A 5 -29.84 -41.01 18.89
CA ASP A 5 -29.44 -39.79 19.61
C ASP A 5 -27.98 -39.82 20.11
N LEU A 6 -27.40 -41.02 20.24
CA LEU A 6 -26.00 -41.22 20.62
C LEU A 6 -25.05 -41.11 19.41
N GLU A 7 -25.51 -41.51 18.22
CA GLU A 7 -24.74 -41.35 16.99
C GLU A 7 -24.77 -39.90 16.48
N ASN A 8 -25.91 -39.20 16.57
CA ASN A 8 -26.00 -37.79 16.21
C ASN A 8 -25.18 -36.88 17.14
N ASN A 9 -25.18 -37.13 18.46
CA ASN A 9 -24.34 -36.36 19.40
C ASN A 9 -22.84 -36.65 19.25
N LYS A 10 -22.46 -37.88 18.87
CA LYS A 10 -21.06 -38.20 18.57
C LYS A 10 -20.60 -37.51 17.28
N ALA A 11 -21.44 -37.49 16.24
CA ALA A 11 -21.11 -36.86 14.96
C ALA A 11 -20.94 -35.33 15.06
N THR A 12 -21.80 -34.62 15.81
CA THR A 12 -21.64 -33.19 16.08
C THR A 12 -20.39 -32.90 16.92
N SER A 13 -20.11 -33.72 17.95
CA SER A 13 -18.88 -33.56 18.72
C SER A 13 -17.60 -33.79 17.90
N SER A 14 -17.62 -34.72 16.94
CA SER A 14 -16.45 -34.98 16.09
C SER A 14 -16.18 -33.89 15.04
N LEU A 15 -17.23 -33.23 14.53
CA LEU A 15 -17.11 -32.11 13.60
C LEU A 15 -16.63 -30.85 14.32
N GLU A 16 -17.16 -30.56 15.51
CA GLU A 16 -16.69 -29.47 16.36
C GLU A 16 -15.22 -29.68 16.77
N LEU A 17 -14.83 -30.91 17.14
CA LEU A 17 -13.44 -31.25 17.45
C LEU A 17 -12.50 -31.10 16.23
N GLN A 18 -12.96 -31.41 15.02
CA GLN A 18 -12.16 -31.24 13.79
C GLN A 18 -11.96 -29.76 13.43
N ASP A 19 -12.97 -28.92 13.63
CA ASP A 19 -12.85 -27.48 13.45
C ASP A 19 -11.95 -26.84 14.52
N GLU A 20 -12.02 -27.32 15.76
CA GLU A 20 -11.10 -26.92 16.84
C GLU A 20 -9.65 -27.35 16.57
N GLU A 21 -9.41 -28.57 16.07
CA GLU A 21 -8.07 -29.04 15.69
C GLU A 21 -7.47 -28.24 14.53
N LYS A 22 -8.30 -27.87 13.54
CA LYS A 22 -7.89 -27.04 12.42
C LYS A 22 -7.49 -25.64 12.87
N LEU A 23 -8.31 -25.01 13.72
CA LEU A 23 -8.01 -23.70 14.32
C LEU A 23 -6.69 -23.75 15.11
N LEU A 24 -6.49 -24.80 15.90
CA LEU A 24 -5.27 -25.00 16.69
C LEU A 24 -4.02 -25.18 15.82
N LYS A 25 -4.15 -25.81 14.64
CA LYS A 25 -3.06 -25.98 13.68
C LYS A 25 -2.70 -24.65 12.99
N GLU A 26 -3.69 -23.83 12.67
CA GLU A 26 -3.48 -22.47 12.15
C GLU A 26 -2.82 -21.57 13.19
N GLN A 27 -3.27 -21.62 14.45
CA GLN A 27 -2.66 -20.88 15.56
C GLN A 27 -1.19 -21.29 15.83
N LYS A 28 -0.86 -22.59 15.76
CA LYS A 28 0.53 -23.08 15.87
C LYS A 28 1.42 -22.57 14.75
N LYS A 29 0.90 -22.53 13.52
CA LYS A 29 1.62 -21.99 12.37
C LYS A 29 1.90 -20.50 12.57
N TYR A 30 0.89 -19.75 13.02
CA TYR A 30 1.01 -18.33 13.33
C TYR A 30 2.06 -18.06 14.42
N ALA A 31 2.00 -18.76 15.55
CA ALA A 31 2.97 -18.62 16.63
C ALA A 31 4.42 -18.89 16.18
N LYS A 32 4.62 -19.84 15.27
CA LYS A 32 5.94 -20.16 14.70
C LYS A 32 6.44 -19.07 13.76
N GLU A 33 5.56 -18.49 12.94
CA GLU A 33 5.89 -17.35 12.07
C GLU A 33 6.18 -16.09 12.90
N PHE A 34 5.43 -15.86 13.98
CA PHE A 34 5.65 -14.77 14.92
C PHE A 34 7.01 -14.88 15.62
N ALA A 35 7.35 -16.06 16.17
CA ALA A 35 8.66 -16.28 16.81
C ALA A 35 9.83 -16.00 15.86
N LYS A 36 9.71 -16.39 14.58
CA LYS A 36 10.73 -16.13 13.55
C LYS A 36 10.88 -14.63 13.24
N ARG A 37 9.79 -13.87 13.24
CA ARG A 37 9.83 -12.40 13.09
C ARG A 37 10.49 -11.74 14.30
N MET A 38 10.16 -12.17 15.51
CA MET A 38 10.79 -11.66 16.74
C MET A 38 12.29 -11.99 16.83
N GLU A 39 12.71 -13.16 16.35
CA GLU A 39 14.12 -13.53 16.25
C GLU A 39 14.87 -12.63 15.24
N SER A 40 14.25 -12.31 14.11
CA SER A 40 14.80 -11.36 13.12
C SER A 40 14.96 -9.94 13.70
N ILE A 41 13.97 -9.49 14.49
CA ILE A 41 14.02 -8.21 15.22
C ILE A 41 15.15 -8.24 16.27
N ARG A 42 15.31 -9.36 17.00
CA ARG A 42 16.38 -9.53 17.99
C ARG A 42 17.78 -9.56 17.40
N GLU A 43 17.99 -10.28 16.30
CA GLU A 43 19.27 -10.30 15.58
C GLU A 43 19.65 -8.89 15.11
N PHE A 44 18.68 -8.10 14.66
CA PHE A 44 18.89 -6.70 14.28
C PHE A 44 19.34 -5.83 15.47
N PHE A 45 18.72 -5.97 16.65
CA PHE A 45 19.14 -5.24 17.86
C PHE A 45 20.48 -5.70 18.44
N ASN A 46 20.96 -6.89 18.07
CA ASN A 46 22.25 -7.41 18.51
C ASN A 46 23.42 -6.86 17.67
N ILE A 47 23.14 -6.09 16.61
CA ILE A 47 24.14 -5.35 15.84
C ILE A 47 24.53 -4.11 16.66
N LYS A 48 25.62 -4.22 17.42
CA LYS A 48 26.19 -3.20 18.31
C LYS A 48 26.82 -1.99 17.60
N GLU A 49 26.39 -1.64 16.39
CA GLU A 49 26.93 -0.49 15.66
C GLU A 49 25.82 0.42 15.14
N LYS A 50 26.07 1.73 15.27
CA LYS A 50 25.16 2.87 15.02
C LYS A 50 24.08 2.60 13.97
N VAL A 51 22.85 2.38 14.42
CA VAL A 51 21.65 2.35 13.56
C VAL A 51 21.27 3.79 13.21
N ASP A 52 21.07 4.08 11.93
CA ASP A 52 20.72 5.42 11.44
C ASP A 52 19.29 5.83 11.87
N LYS A 53 19.06 7.14 12.02
CA LYS A 53 17.80 7.74 12.46
C LYS A 53 16.62 7.32 11.58
N ASP A 54 16.83 7.24 10.27
CA ASP A 54 15.78 6.87 9.31
C ASP A 54 15.41 5.38 9.39
N GLU A 55 16.37 4.51 9.74
CA GLU A 55 16.13 3.09 9.99
C GLU A 55 15.33 2.90 11.30
N LEU A 56 15.68 3.63 12.37
CA LEU A 56 14.93 3.64 13.62
C LEU A 56 13.49 4.15 13.44
N LEU A 57 13.28 5.16 12.61
CA LEU A 57 11.95 5.68 12.28
C LEU A 57 11.13 4.69 11.43
N SER A 58 11.76 4.02 10.46
CA SER A 58 11.12 2.97 9.66
C SER A 58 10.72 1.78 10.54
N LEU A 59 11.59 1.36 11.46
CA LEU A 59 11.31 0.32 12.45
C LEU A 59 10.20 0.73 13.41
N MET A 60 10.19 1.95 13.92
CA MET A 60 9.10 2.42 14.78
C MET A 60 7.77 2.49 14.02
N LYS A 61 7.77 2.87 12.74
CA LYS A 61 6.57 2.82 11.89
C LYS A 61 6.11 1.38 11.69
N LEU A 62 7.01 0.46 11.33
CA LEU A 62 6.72 -0.97 11.20
C LEU A 62 6.13 -1.54 12.49
N LEU A 63 6.77 -1.27 13.63
CA LEU A 63 6.33 -1.72 14.96
C LEU A 63 5.01 -1.08 15.40
N LYS A 64 4.69 0.16 14.98
CA LYS A 64 3.41 0.81 15.27
C LYS A 64 2.27 0.27 14.39
N THR A 65 2.54 -0.01 13.12
CA THR A 65 1.61 -0.69 12.22
C THR A 65 1.33 -2.09 12.73
N GLU A 66 2.37 -2.84 13.10
CA GLU A 66 2.20 -4.15 13.74
C GLU A 66 1.52 -4.03 15.10
N LYS A 67 1.76 -2.99 15.92
CA LYS A 67 1.14 -2.79 17.24
C LYS A 67 -0.39 -2.64 17.21
N ASN A 68 -0.96 -2.05 16.16
CA ASN A 68 -2.42 -1.91 16.07
C ASN A 68 -3.08 -3.24 15.75
N ASP A 69 -2.53 -4.02 14.82
CA ASP A 69 -2.93 -5.41 14.58
C ASP A 69 -2.68 -6.27 15.85
N PHE A 70 -1.55 -6.04 16.54
CA PHE A 70 -1.16 -6.73 17.77
C PHE A 70 -2.07 -6.44 18.96
N SER A 71 -2.54 -5.21 19.14
CA SER A 71 -3.34 -4.82 20.31
C SER A 71 -4.74 -5.39 20.23
N GLU A 72 -5.29 -5.49 19.02
CA GLU A 72 -6.58 -6.13 18.74
C GLU A 72 -6.46 -7.66 18.79
N GLU A 73 -5.37 -8.22 18.26
CA GLU A 73 -5.04 -9.64 18.37
C GLU A 73 -4.72 -10.09 19.81
N ILE A 74 -4.02 -9.31 20.62
CA ILE A 74 -3.80 -9.60 22.06
C ILE A 74 -5.13 -9.54 22.81
N LYS A 75 -6.03 -8.62 22.47
CA LYS A 75 -7.39 -8.58 23.03
C LYS A 75 -8.18 -9.84 22.65
N ASN A 76 -8.05 -10.30 21.41
CA ASN A 76 -8.67 -11.54 20.94
C ASN A 76 -8.06 -12.77 21.64
N LEU A 77 -6.73 -12.84 21.77
CA LEU A 77 -6.01 -13.90 22.48
C LEU A 77 -6.29 -13.91 23.99
N GLN A 78 -6.53 -12.76 24.62
CA GLN A 78 -6.97 -12.65 26.02
C GLN A 78 -8.42 -13.11 26.21
N THR A 79 -9.28 -12.82 25.22
CA THR A 79 -10.67 -13.27 25.18
C THR A 79 -10.72 -14.79 24.94
N GLU A 80 -9.88 -15.30 24.04
CA GLU A 80 -9.65 -16.71 23.78
C GLU A 80 -8.96 -17.42 24.95
N LYS A 81 -8.10 -16.77 25.74
CA LYS A 81 -7.53 -17.33 26.99
C LYS A 81 -8.65 -17.68 27.97
N LYS A 82 -9.63 -16.79 28.11
CA LYS A 82 -10.82 -17.01 28.95
C LYS A 82 -11.68 -18.14 28.38
N TRP A 83 -11.82 -18.21 27.07
CA TRP A 83 -12.51 -19.30 26.36
C TRP A 83 -11.79 -20.65 26.51
N LEU A 84 -10.48 -20.75 26.25
CA LEU A 84 -9.64 -21.95 26.42
C LEU A 84 -9.52 -22.39 27.88
N GLN A 85 -9.51 -21.47 28.84
CA GLN A 85 -9.58 -21.81 30.27
C GLN A 85 -10.94 -22.39 30.64
N ASN A 86 -12.03 -21.85 30.09
CA ASN A 86 -13.39 -22.40 30.24
C ASN A 86 -13.56 -23.73 29.50
N LEU A 87 -12.95 -23.89 28.33
CA LEU A 87 -12.90 -25.12 27.54
C LEU A 87 -12.11 -26.19 28.28
N LYS A 88 -10.91 -25.88 28.82
CA LYS A 88 -10.16 -26.77 29.73
C LYS A 88 -11.01 -27.17 30.94
N LYS A 89 -11.79 -26.26 31.52
CA LYS A 89 -12.71 -26.57 32.63
C LYS A 89 -13.82 -27.53 32.19
N ARG A 90 -14.44 -27.30 31.03
CA ARG A 90 -15.49 -28.16 30.44
C ARG A 90 -14.94 -29.54 30.06
N ILE A 91 -13.78 -29.60 29.41
CA ILE A 91 -13.06 -30.83 29.05
C ILE A 91 -12.58 -31.59 30.29
N ASN A 92 -12.09 -30.93 31.36
CA ASN A 92 -11.77 -31.62 32.62
C ASN A 92 -13.00 -32.23 33.32
N THR A 93 -14.21 -31.75 32.99
CA THR A 93 -15.47 -32.31 33.49
C THR A 93 -15.94 -33.52 32.66
N GLN A 94 -15.41 -33.68 31.44
CA GLN A 94 -15.63 -34.82 30.54
C GLN A 94 -14.29 -35.49 30.24
N LYS A 95 -13.85 -36.43 31.09
CA LYS A 95 -12.68 -37.26 30.83
C LYS A 95 -12.76 -37.93 29.45
N GLN A 96 -12.05 -37.38 28.47
CA GLN A 96 -11.19 -38.04 27.48
C GLN A 96 -10.79 -37.01 26.41
N ILE A 97 -9.54 -36.59 26.42
CA ILE A 97 -8.56 -36.68 25.33
C ILE A 97 -7.25 -36.19 25.94
N GLU A 98 -6.45 -37.13 26.40
CA GLU A 98 -5.02 -36.93 26.56
C GLU A 98 -4.37 -36.95 25.17
N SER A 99 -3.34 -36.12 25.00
CA SER A 99 -2.50 -35.97 23.81
C SER A 99 -3.08 -35.13 22.66
N THR A 100 -3.17 -33.81 22.85
CA THR A 100 -2.78 -32.83 21.82
C THR A 100 -2.78 -31.41 22.40
N ALA A 101 -1.67 -30.69 22.16
CA ALA A 101 -1.47 -29.26 22.41
C ALA A 101 -1.34 -28.77 23.86
N THR A 102 -0.23 -29.11 24.49
CA THR A 102 0.48 -28.12 25.33
C THR A 102 1.11 -27.08 24.39
N LEU A 103 0.32 -26.09 23.95
CA LEU A 103 0.89 -24.80 23.56
C LEU A 103 1.53 -24.24 24.84
N ASP A 104 2.84 -24.11 24.85
CA ASP A 104 3.60 -23.59 25.99
C ASP A 104 3.32 -22.09 26.15
N LEU A 105 2.18 -21.79 26.77
CA LEU A 105 1.68 -20.44 26.99
C LEU A 105 2.71 -19.56 27.70
N ASP A 106 3.56 -20.15 28.54
CA ASP A 106 4.63 -19.45 29.24
C ASP A 106 5.70 -18.92 28.29
N LYS A 107 5.99 -19.61 27.18
CA LYS A 107 6.85 -19.08 26.11
C LYS A 107 6.21 -17.88 25.40
N ILE A 108 4.90 -17.94 25.14
CA ILE A 108 4.17 -16.84 24.49
C ILE A 108 4.12 -15.59 25.39
N PHE A 109 3.89 -15.76 26.70
CA PHE A 109 3.93 -14.65 27.65
C PHE A 109 5.33 -14.06 27.84
N LYS A 110 6.38 -14.88 27.67
CA LYS A 110 7.76 -14.38 27.65
C LYS A 110 8.01 -13.46 26.46
N PHE A 111 7.41 -13.72 25.30
CA PHE A 111 7.51 -12.84 24.12
C PHE A 111 6.79 -11.50 24.28
N ASP A 112 5.65 -11.46 24.96
CA ASP A 112 4.89 -10.21 25.21
C ASP A 112 5.69 -9.24 26.12
N LEU A 113 6.30 -9.80 27.17
CA LEU A 113 7.22 -9.06 28.05
C LEU A 113 8.48 -8.59 27.32
N GLU A 114 9.02 -9.42 26.42
CA GLU A 114 10.18 -9.07 25.58
C GLU A 114 9.84 -7.99 24.53
N PHE A 115 8.62 -7.99 23.99
CA PHE A 115 8.12 -6.99 23.06
C PHE A 115 7.90 -5.64 23.75
N GLU A 116 7.28 -5.62 24.92
CA GLU A 116 7.14 -4.39 25.73
C GLU A 116 8.51 -3.84 26.15
N ASN A 117 9.47 -4.70 26.48
CA ASN A 117 10.85 -4.29 26.76
C ASN A 117 11.55 -3.71 25.52
N ALA A 118 11.36 -4.30 24.34
CA ALA A 118 11.88 -3.77 23.08
C ALA A 118 11.26 -2.41 22.73
N LEU A 119 9.93 -2.26 22.87
CA LEU A 119 9.24 -0.98 22.70
C LEU A 119 9.76 0.08 23.68
N LYS A 120 10.00 -0.30 24.93
CA LYS A 120 10.55 0.59 25.96
C LYS A 120 11.98 1.02 25.62
N LEU A 121 12.83 0.10 25.14
CA LEU A 121 14.19 0.39 24.69
C LEU A 121 14.19 1.36 23.50
N ILE A 122 13.34 1.10 22.49
CA ILE A 122 13.21 1.97 21.31
C ILE A 122 12.69 3.36 21.70
N LYS A 123 11.67 3.44 22.57
CA LYS A 123 11.18 4.72 23.11
C LYS A 123 12.28 5.47 23.87
N ASN A 124 13.06 4.77 24.69
CA ASN A 124 14.15 5.38 25.45
C ASN A 124 15.27 5.88 24.54
N GLU A 125 15.63 5.16 23.47
CA GLU A 125 16.59 5.64 22.47
C GLU A 125 16.06 6.83 21.68
N LEU A 126 14.78 6.83 21.27
CA LEU A 126 14.16 7.95 20.58
C LEU A 126 14.07 9.22 21.44
N ASN A 127 13.86 9.06 22.74
CA ASN A 127 13.87 10.18 23.70
C ASN A 127 15.25 10.86 23.78
N LYS A 128 16.36 10.15 23.54
CA LYS A 128 17.70 10.76 23.46
C LYS A 128 17.84 11.72 22.27
N TYR A 129 16.97 11.60 21.26
CA TYR A 129 16.91 12.49 20.10
C TYR A 129 15.90 13.65 20.25
N ASN A 130 15.35 13.88 21.45
CA ASN A 130 14.46 15.00 21.77
C ASN A 130 13.16 15.06 20.92
N ILE A 131 12.64 13.91 20.49
CA ILE A 131 11.41 13.81 19.70
C ILE A 131 10.21 13.82 20.65
N LYS A 132 9.52 14.97 20.77
CA LYS A 132 8.26 15.09 21.53
C LYS A 132 7.10 14.45 20.76
N GLU A 133 6.26 13.70 21.47
CA GLU A 133 5.07 13.00 20.96
C GLU A 133 4.06 13.96 20.26
N GLU A 134 4.11 15.26 20.58
CA GLU A 134 3.35 16.37 20.00
C GLU A 134 3.62 16.65 18.51
N GLN A 135 4.61 16.03 17.88
CA GLN A 135 4.83 16.12 16.42
C GLN A 135 4.02 15.10 15.61
N MET A 136 3.23 14.22 16.23
CA MET A 136 2.26 13.38 15.54
C MET A 136 0.98 14.17 15.18
N LYS A 137 1.13 15.25 14.40
CA LYS A 137 -0.02 15.76 13.63
C LYS A 137 -0.50 14.63 12.72
N LYS A 138 -1.82 14.37 12.69
CA LYS A 138 -2.45 13.55 11.63
C LYS A 138 -1.88 14.05 10.31
N LYS A 139 -1.06 13.23 9.62
CA LYS A 139 -0.51 13.66 8.35
C LYS A 139 -1.66 13.66 7.33
N ILE A 140 -1.64 14.66 6.48
CA ILE A 140 -2.70 14.92 5.51
C ILE A 140 -2.62 13.93 4.34
N ASN A 141 -3.78 13.64 3.75
CA ASN A 141 -3.89 12.92 2.50
C ASN A 141 -4.15 13.90 1.35
N ILE A 142 -3.32 13.83 0.31
CA ILE A 142 -3.42 14.69 -0.87
C ILE A 142 -3.70 13.82 -2.10
N ALA A 143 -4.68 14.20 -2.91
CA ALA A 143 -4.95 13.57 -4.20
C ALA A 143 -4.76 14.58 -5.33
N ILE A 144 -4.05 14.18 -6.39
CA ILE A 144 -3.81 15.02 -7.57
C ILE A 144 -4.20 14.28 -8.84
N ASP A 145 -5.22 14.78 -9.53
CA ASP A 145 -5.64 14.32 -10.85
C ASP A 145 -5.31 15.35 -11.95
N GLY A 146 -5.45 14.93 -13.21
CA GLY A 146 -5.17 15.77 -14.37
C GLY A 146 -4.67 14.96 -15.59
N PRO A 147 -4.63 15.56 -16.79
CA PRO A 147 -4.14 14.89 -17.99
C PRO A 147 -2.63 14.61 -17.98
N SER A 148 -2.12 13.88 -18.98
CA SER A 148 -0.69 13.54 -19.04
C SER A 148 0.16 14.76 -19.37
N GLY A 149 1.35 14.88 -18.76
CA GLY A 149 2.28 16.00 -19.04
C GLY A 149 2.01 17.33 -18.30
N VAL A 150 1.01 17.39 -17.42
CA VAL A 150 0.72 18.60 -16.60
C VAL A 150 1.69 18.83 -15.43
N GLY A 151 2.56 17.86 -15.11
CA GLY A 151 3.53 17.99 -14.02
C GLY A 151 3.12 17.38 -12.67
N LYS A 152 2.03 16.60 -12.60
CA LYS A 152 1.57 15.92 -11.36
C LYS A 152 2.68 15.25 -10.57
N THR A 153 3.43 14.34 -11.19
CA THR A 153 4.47 13.57 -10.51
C THR A 153 5.56 14.46 -9.92
N VAL A 154 5.88 15.59 -10.56
CA VAL A 154 6.83 16.58 -10.03
C VAL A 154 6.24 17.25 -8.79
N MET A 155 5.01 17.76 -8.87
CA MET A 155 4.30 18.36 -7.74
C MET A 155 4.15 17.38 -6.57
N SER A 156 3.71 16.16 -6.84
CA SER A 156 3.56 15.13 -5.82
C SER A 156 4.87 14.76 -5.14
N THR A 157 5.97 14.71 -5.90
CA THR A 157 7.31 14.47 -5.31
C THR A 157 7.75 15.63 -4.41
N MET A 158 7.55 16.88 -4.85
CA MET A 158 7.92 18.05 -4.06
C MET A 158 7.07 18.19 -2.80
N LEU A 159 5.75 17.98 -2.91
CA LEU A 159 4.82 18.01 -1.78
C LEU A 159 5.06 16.86 -0.80
N ALA A 160 5.34 15.65 -1.31
CA ALA A 160 5.72 14.52 -0.47
C ALA A 160 6.93 14.83 0.38
N LYS A 161 7.97 15.43 -0.22
CA LYS A 161 9.15 15.87 0.52
C LYS A 161 8.85 16.99 1.51
N LYS A 162 8.06 17.99 1.11
CA LYS A 162 7.73 19.16 1.96
C LYS A 162 6.92 18.79 3.19
N TYR A 163 5.97 17.86 3.05
CA TYR A 163 5.03 17.47 4.12
C TYR A 163 5.33 16.09 4.72
N ASP A 164 6.48 15.48 4.39
CA ASP A 164 6.88 14.13 4.81
C ASP A 164 5.77 13.08 4.57
N LEU A 165 5.24 13.04 3.34
CA LEU A 165 4.18 12.13 2.91
C LEU A 165 4.75 10.99 2.06
N THR A 166 4.07 9.84 2.10
CA THR A 166 4.36 8.76 1.15
C THR A 166 3.79 9.13 -0.22
N PHE A 167 4.61 9.14 -1.26
CA PHE A 167 4.13 9.37 -2.63
C PHE A 167 3.83 8.04 -3.34
N ILE A 168 2.63 7.93 -3.91
CA ILE A 168 2.26 6.85 -4.82
C ILE A 168 1.74 7.42 -6.14
N SER A 169 2.28 6.94 -7.25
CA SER A 169 1.73 7.19 -8.57
C SER A 169 0.91 5.99 -9.04
N SER A 170 -0.41 6.16 -9.15
CA SER A 170 -1.28 5.12 -9.71
C SER A 170 -0.86 4.75 -11.15
N GLY A 171 -0.40 5.74 -11.93
CA GLY A 171 0.13 5.54 -13.27
C GLY A 171 1.35 4.61 -13.31
N ASN A 172 2.23 4.68 -12.32
CA ASN A 172 3.38 3.78 -12.23
C ASN A 172 2.97 2.34 -11.92
N ILE A 173 1.88 2.14 -11.17
CA ILE A 173 1.33 0.80 -10.92
C ILE A 173 0.83 0.18 -12.23
N TYR A 174 0.01 0.91 -13.01
CA TYR A 174 -0.45 0.40 -14.31
C TYR A 174 0.70 0.09 -15.28
N ARG A 175 1.76 0.91 -15.28
CA ARG A 175 2.96 0.66 -16.08
C ARG A 175 3.73 -0.57 -15.58
N LEU A 176 3.89 -0.74 -14.28
CA LEU A 176 4.52 -1.92 -13.70
C LEU A 176 3.74 -3.20 -14.05
N ILE A 177 2.40 -3.16 -13.99
CA ILE A 177 1.55 -4.30 -14.37
C ILE A 177 1.72 -4.63 -15.85
N ALA A 178 1.70 -3.61 -16.72
CA ALA A 178 1.94 -3.77 -18.16
C ALA A 178 3.35 -4.34 -18.45
N TYR A 179 4.38 -3.82 -17.79
CA TYR A 179 5.75 -4.30 -17.88
C TYR A 179 5.87 -5.77 -17.45
N ASN A 180 5.27 -6.14 -16.31
CA ASN A 180 5.26 -7.51 -15.81
C ASN A 180 4.55 -8.47 -16.78
N ALA A 181 3.43 -8.05 -17.39
CA ALA A 181 2.73 -8.83 -18.40
C ALA A 181 3.60 -9.08 -19.64
N ILE A 182 4.23 -8.03 -20.18
CA ILE A 182 5.12 -8.12 -21.34
C ILE A 182 6.32 -9.03 -21.03
N LYS A 183 6.95 -8.88 -19.85
CA LYS A 183 8.07 -9.75 -19.43
C LYS A 183 7.68 -11.22 -19.27
N LYS A 184 6.40 -11.51 -19.00
CA LYS A 184 5.84 -12.87 -18.95
C LYS A 184 5.35 -13.39 -20.31
N GLY A 185 5.54 -12.64 -21.39
CA GLY A 185 5.05 -13.01 -22.72
C GLY A 185 3.53 -12.94 -22.87
N ILE A 186 2.84 -12.21 -21.99
CA ILE A 186 1.39 -12.02 -22.09
C ILE A 186 1.13 -10.84 -23.02
N LYS A 187 0.42 -11.08 -24.14
CA LYS A 187 0.04 -10.02 -25.08
C LYS A 187 -0.98 -9.07 -24.43
N ILE A 188 -0.82 -7.76 -24.67
CA ILE A 188 -1.73 -6.72 -24.14
C ILE A 188 -2.94 -6.61 -25.07
N THR A 189 -3.89 -7.52 -24.90
CA THR A 189 -5.16 -7.59 -25.63
C THR A 189 -6.32 -7.68 -24.64
N GLU A 190 -7.55 -7.37 -25.09
CA GLU A 190 -8.74 -7.41 -24.25
C GLU A 190 -8.97 -8.81 -23.65
N GLU A 191 -8.80 -9.85 -24.46
CA GLU A 191 -8.88 -11.26 -24.05
C GLU A 191 -7.91 -11.65 -22.93
N ASN A 192 -6.77 -10.96 -22.83
CA ASN A 192 -5.74 -11.26 -21.84
C ASN A 192 -5.84 -10.41 -20.57
N LEU A 193 -6.79 -9.48 -20.46
CA LEU A 193 -6.86 -8.54 -19.33
C LEU A 193 -7.03 -9.23 -17.98
N GLU A 194 -7.82 -10.31 -17.92
CA GLU A 194 -7.96 -11.11 -16.70
C GLU A 194 -6.65 -11.83 -16.33
N LYS A 195 -5.98 -12.42 -17.33
CA LYS A 195 -4.66 -13.06 -17.14
C LYS A 195 -3.62 -12.06 -16.65
N ILE A 196 -3.63 -10.84 -17.17
CA ILE A 196 -2.78 -9.74 -16.72
C ILE A 196 -3.09 -9.37 -15.26
N ASN A 197 -4.37 -9.25 -14.91
CA ASN A 197 -4.82 -8.94 -13.54
C ASN A 197 -4.35 -10.00 -12.52
N ASN A 198 -4.31 -11.27 -12.92
CA ASN A 198 -3.87 -12.39 -12.09
C ASN A 198 -2.34 -12.56 -12.05
N ALA A 199 -1.59 -11.88 -12.92
CA ALA A 199 -0.15 -12.04 -13.05
C ALA A 199 0.68 -11.28 -11.99
N TRP A 200 0.06 -10.59 -11.05
CA TRP A 200 0.72 -9.82 -9.99
C TRP A 200 -0.07 -9.89 -8.67
N LYS A 201 0.66 -9.75 -7.56
CA LYS A 201 0.09 -9.64 -6.22
C LYS A 201 0.63 -8.40 -5.50
N PHE A 202 0.01 -8.02 -4.38
CA PHE A 202 0.37 -6.82 -3.64
C PHE A 202 1.80 -6.92 -3.07
N GLU A 203 2.17 -8.12 -2.63
CA GLU A 203 3.48 -8.42 -2.04
C GLU A 203 4.60 -8.41 -3.10
N ASP A 204 4.25 -8.44 -4.39
CA ASP A 204 5.23 -8.33 -5.47
C ASP A 204 5.74 -6.88 -5.61
N ILE A 205 5.01 -5.87 -5.10
CA ILE A 205 5.28 -4.45 -5.37
C ILE A 205 5.73 -3.75 -4.09
N VAL A 206 6.91 -3.13 -4.13
CA VAL A 206 7.43 -2.31 -3.04
C VAL A 206 7.68 -0.90 -3.54
N TYR A 207 7.05 0.08 -2.87
CA TYR A 207 7.35 1.50 -3.02
C TYR A 207 8.38 1.92 -1.99
N LYS A 208 9.39 2.67 -2.43
CA LYS A 208 10.36 3.32 -1.55
C LYS A 208 10.05 4.82 -1.46
N SER A 209 10.45 5.42 -0.34
CA SER A 209 10.25 6.84 -0.06
C SER A 209 10.96 7.76 -1.07
N ASP A 210 12.03 7.28 -1.71
CA ASP A 210 12.72 7.96 -2.80
C ASP A 210 11.97 7.89 -4.15
N GLY A 211 10.76 7.34 -4.17
CA GLY A 211 9.92 7.20 -5.36
C GLY A 211 10.28 6.02 -6.26
N LYS A 212 11.25 5.19 -5.87
CA LYS A 212 11.56 3.94 -6.59
C LYS A 212 10.45 2.91 -6.39
N ILE A 213 10.27 2.11 -7.43
CA ILE A 213 9.31 1.01 -7.45
C ILE A 213 10.00 -0.29 -7.81
N PHE A 214 9.80 -1.29 -6.96
CA PHE A 214 10.38 -2.60 -7.11
C PHE A 214 9.30 -3.63 -7.43
N LEU A 215 9.62 -4.53 -8.36
CA LEU A 215 8.82 -5.70 -8.67
C LEU A 215 9.62 -6.95 -8.31
N LYS A 216 9.14 -7.73 -7.33
CA LYS A 216 9.78 -8.95 -6.84
C LYS A 216 11.26 -8.74 -6.49
N GLY A 217 11.53 -7.65 -5.77
CA GLY A 217 12.88 -7.26 -5.34
C GLY A 217 13.77 -6.61 -6.42
N LYS A 218 13.30 -6.45 -7.66
CA LYS A 218 14.06 -5.78 -8.73
C LYS A 218 13.57 -4.35 -8.92
N ASP A 219 14.49 -3.38 -8.97
CA ASP A 219 14.15 -2.00 -9.34
C ASP A 219 13.70 -1.98 -10.80
N VAL A 220 12.48 -1.52 -11.05
CA VAL A 220 11.90 -1.39 -12.40
C VAL A 220 11.58 0.06 -12.75
N SER A 221 12.05 1.02 -11.94
CA SER A 221 11.69 2.43 -12.03
C SER A 221 12.00 3.06 -13.40
N SER A 222 13.10 2.65 -14.03
CA SER A 222 13.46 3.07 -15.39
C SER A 222 12.66 2.33 -16.45
N ASN A 223 12.51 1.01 -16.32
CA ASN A 223 11.82 0.17 -17.30
C ASN A 223 10.36 0.57 -17.50
N ILE A 224 9.67 0.92 -16.42
CA ILE A 224 8.24 1.28 -16.51
C ILE A 224 8.00 2.60 -17.25
N ARG A 225 9.05 3.40 -17.50
CA ARG A 225 8.97 4.68 -18.21
C ARG A 225 9.18 4.57 -19.72
N GLU A 226 9.50 3.37 -20.22
CA GLU A 226 9.67 3.13 -21.66
C GLU A 226 8.35 3.39 -22.43
N ASN A 227 8.46 3.87 -23.68
CA ASN A 227 7.30 4.28 -24.48
C ASN A 227 6.31 3.13 -24.71
N GLU A 228 6.81 1.93 -25.02
CA GLU A 228 5.99 0.73 -25.19
C GLU A 228 5.17 0.41 -23.93
N ILE A 229 5.79 0.53 -22.76
CA ILE A 229 5.12 0.32 -21.47
C ILE A 229 4.08 1.40 -21.20
N SER A 230 4.36 2.66 -21.57
CA SER A 230 3.37 3.74 -21.46
C SER A 230 2.12 3.46 -22.32
N ILE A 231 2.29 2.96 -23.55
CA ILE A 231 1.17 2.61 -24.44
C ILE A 231 0.39 1.42 -23.86
N ALA A 232 1.10 0.37 -23.44
CA ALA A 232 0.49 -0.81 -22.82
C ALA A 232 -0.28 -0.47 -21.54
N SER A 233 0.24 0.46 -20.73
CA SER A 233 -0.41 0.91 -19.49
C SER A 233 -1.79 1.52 -19.73
N SER A 234 -1.98 2.25 -20.84
CA SER A 234 -3.29 2.83 -21.20
C SER A 234 -4.31 1.71 -21.41
N LYS A 235 -3.95 0.69 -22.20
CA LYS A 235 -4.81 -0.45 -22.52
C LYS A 235 -5.23 -1.24 -21.28
N VAL A 236 -4.28 -1.59 -20.40
CA VAL A 236 -4.61 -2.36 -19.19
C VAL A 236 -5.44 -1.55 -18.19
N SER A 237 -5.28 -0.22 -18.17
CA SER A 237 -6.01 0.67 -17.25
C SER A 237 -7.50 0.81 -17.58
N LYS A 238 -7.95 0.33 -18.75
CA LYS A 238 -9.37 0.28 -19.15
C LYS A 238 -10.13 -0.87 -18.47
N TYR A 239 -9.43 -1.87 -17.93
CA TYR A 239 -10.06 -3.06 -17.35
C TYR A 239 -10.53 -2.83 -15.91
N LYS A 240 -11.85 -2.76 -15.71
CA LYS A 240 -12.47 -2.44 -14.41
C LYS A 240 -11.96 -3.30 -13.23
N PRO A 241 -11.93 -4.64 -13.30
CA PRO A 241 -11.45 -5.46 -12.16
C PRO A 241 -10.00 -5.19 -11.78
N LEU A 242 -9.15 -4.85 -12.76
CA LEU A 242 -7.76 -4.46 -12.48
C LEU A 242 -7.70 -3.09 -11.80
N ARG A 243 -8.53 -2.13 -12.23
CA ARG A 243 -8.61 -0.82 -11.56
C ARG A 243 -9.05 -0.96 -10.10
N GLU A 244 -10.08 -1.75 -9.83
CA GLU A 244 -10.57 -2.02 -8.47
C GLU A 244 -9.46 -2.63 -7.60
N LYS A 245 -8.70 -3.58 -8.14
CA LYS A 245 -7.55 -4.19 -7.46
C LYS A 245 -6.43 -3.19 -7.19
N VAL A 246 -6.11 -2.31 -8.15
CA VAL A 246 -5.10 -1.24 -7.96
C VAL A 246 -5.55 -0.22 -6.93
N ASN A 247 -6.82 0.21 -6.98
CA ASN A 247 -7.37 1.18 -6.03
C ASN A 247 -7.34 0.62 -4.61
N LYS A 248 -7.76 -0.64 -4.43
CA LYS A 248 -7.70 -1.33 -3.13
C LYS A 248 -6.28 -1.40 -2.59
N TYR A 249 -5.30 -1.74 -3.43
CA TYR A 249 -3.88 -1.75 -3.04
C TYR A 249 -3.40 -0.38 -2.52
N ILE A 250 -3.68 0.70 -3.24
CA ILE A 250 -3.25 2.05 -2.83
C ILE A 250 -3.97 2.46 -1.53
N GLN A 251 -5.25 2.15 -1.39
CA GLN A 251 -6.04 2.44 -0.19
C GLN A 251 -5.53 1.68 1.04
N GLU A 252 -5.10 0.42 0.88
CA GLU A 252 -4.46 -0.34 1.96
C GLU A 252 -3.15 0.31 2.39
N ILE A 253 -2.32 0.78 1.45
CA ILE A 253 -1.10 1.53 1.81
C ILE A 253 -1.46 2.83 2.54
N ALA A 254 -2.43 3.59 2.03
CA ALA A 254 -2.86 4.86 2.63
C ALA A 254 -3.30 4.70 4.10
N LYS A 255 -4.00 3.60 4.44
CA LYS A 255 -4.40 3.28 5.82
C LYS A 255 -3.20 3.05 6.74
N ASN A 256 -2.10 2.52 6.21
CA ASN A 256 -0.94 2.12 7.02
C ASN A 256 0.11 3.22 7.19
N VAL A 257 0.20 4.20 6.27
CA VAL A 257 1.33 5.16 6.21
C VAL A 257 1.08 6.51 6.90
N GLY A 258 -0.07 6.73 7.53
CA GLY A 258 -0.36 7.90 8.37
C GLY A 258 -0.50 9.25 7.63
N GLY A 259 -0.01 9.36 6.39
CA GLY A 259 -0.21 10.44 5.42
C GLY A 259 0.38 10.11 4.04
N ILE A 260 -0.39 10.37 2.99
CA ILE A 260 -0.06 9.94 1.62
C ILE A 260 -0.38 11.03 0.61
N ILE A 261 0.36 11.07 -0.48
CA ILE A 261 -0.02 11.79 -1.69
C ILE A 261 -0.13 10.82 -2.86
N VAL A 262 -1.27 10.86 -3.55
CA VAL A 262 -1.55 9.99 -4.70
C VAL A 262 -1.76 10.82 -5.96
N ASP A 263 -1.01 10.51 -7.02
CA ASP A 263 -1.27 11.08 -8.36
C ASP A 263 -1.96 10.10 -9.30
N GLY A 264 -2.82 10.61 -10.19
CA GLY A 264 -3.59 9.74 -11.07
C GLY A 264 -4.47 10.42 -12.12
N ARG A 265 -5.58 9.75 -12.40
CA ARG A 265 -6.70 10.24 -13.22
C ARG A 265 -8.03 10.25 -12.46
N ASP A 266 -8.11 9.44 -11.41
CA ASP A 266 -9.25 9.23 -10.53
C ASP A 266 -8.81 9.12 -9.05
N ALA A 267 -7.66 9.69 -8.72
CA ALA A 267 -7.14 9.75 -7.37
C ALA A 267 -8.09 10.51 -6.42
N THR A 268 -8.69 11.61 -6.88
CA THR A 268 -9.47 12.52 -6.03
C THR A 268 -10.87 11.99 -5.67
N TYR A 269 -11.38 10.98 -6.40
CA TYR A 269 -12.75 10.49 -6.19
C TYR A 269 -12.90 8.96 -6.19
N ARG A 270 -11.90 8.18 -6.60
CA ARG A 270 -11.93 6.70 -6.51
C ARG A 270 -10.90 6.16 -5.56
N ILE A 271 -9.67 6.67 -5.62
CA ILE A 271 -8.59 6.16 -4.76
C ILE A 271 -8.69 6.77 -3.37
N LEU A 272 -8.71 8.11 -3.29
CA LEU A 272 -8.81 8.87 -2.04
C LEU A 272 -10.01 9.85 -2.09
N PRO A 273 -11.26 9.32 -2.11
CA PRO A 273 -12.45 10.18 -2.11
C PRO A 273 -12.53 11.09 -0.87
N GLU A 274 -11.88 10.71 0.23
CA GLU A 274 -11.83 11.48 1.48
C GLU A 274 -10.45 12.13 1.71
N ALA A 275 -9.69 12.40 0.65
CA ALA A 275 -8.44 13.17 0.79
C ALA A 275 -8.72 14.55 1.40
N ASP A 276 -7.87 14.97 2.35
CA ASP A 276 -7.97 16.28 3.00
C ASP A 276 -7.81 17.41 1.96
N PHE A 277 -6.97 17.18 0.94
CA PHE A 277 -6.82 18.10 -0.19
C PHE A 277 -6.90 17.36 -1.53
N LYS A 278 -7.69 17.91 -2.46
CA LYS A 278 -7.90 17.38 -3.80
C LYS A 278 -7.54 18.45 -4.82
N PHE A 279 -6.70 18.10 -5.78
CA PHE A 279 -6.27 19.00 -6.85
C PHE A 279 -6.53 18.38 -8.21
N TYR A 280 -6.93 19.22 -9.15
CA TYR A 280 -6.95 18.89 -10.57
C TYR A 280 -5.99 19.84 -11.29
N LEU A 281 -4.86 19.32 -11.75
CA LEU A 281 -3.89 20.08 -12.54
C LEU A 281 -4.19 19.95 -14.02
N ASP A 282 -4.21 21.06 -14.73
CA ASP A 282 -4.42 21.07 -16.18
C ASP A 282 -3.34 21.89 -16.90
N ALA A 283 -3.28 21.76 -18.22
CA ALA A 283 -2.56 22.67 -19.10
C ALA A 283 -2.98 22.43 -20.56
N ARG A 284 -2.82 23.46 -21.39
CA ARG A 284 -2.96 23.35 -22.86
C ARG A 284 -2.10 22.20 -23.41
N ALA A 285 -2.66 21.44 -24.36
CA ALA A 285 -2.02 20.26 -24.93
C ALA A 285 -0.65 20.57 -25.55
N GLU A 286 -0.52 21.73 -26.17
CA GLU A 286 0.69 22.24 -26.80
C GLU A 286 1.82 22.46 -25.77
N ILE A 287 1.47 22.99 -24.59
CA ILE A 287 2.43 23.18 -23.48
C ILE A 287 2.89 21.82 -22.96
N ARG A 288 1.96 20.86 -22.82
CA ARG A 288 2.28 19.50 -22.36
C ARG A 288 3.13 18.74 -23.37
N ALA A 289 2.91 18.94 -24.67
CA ALA A 289 3.75 18.40 -25.74
C ALA A 289 5.17 18.95 -25.67
N ASN A 290 5.34 20.27 -25.52
CA ASN A 290 6.67 20.89 -25.34
C ASN A 290 7.39 20.38 -24.08
N ARG A 291 6.68 20.26 -22.95
CA ARG A 291 7.23 19.67 -21.71
C ARG A 291 7.74 18.24 -21.95
N ARG A 292 6.98 17.43 -22.69
CA ARG A 292 7.36 16.06 -23.03
C ARG A 292 8.59 16.01 -23.94
N ILE A 293 8.66 16.87 -24.95
CA ILE A 293 9.85 16.98 -25.83
C ILE A 293 11.08 17.29 -25.00
N ASN A 294 11.01 18.29 -24.12
CA ASN A 294 12.13 18.67 -23.27
C ASN A 294 12.56 17.51 -22.34
N GLN A 295 11.61 16.76 -21.79
CA GLN A 295 11.91 15.56 -20.99
C GLN A 295 12.59 14.45 -21.81
N ASP A 296 12.19 14.28 -23.07
CA ASP A 296 12.76 13.26 -23.95
C ASP A 296 14.19 13.65 -24.37
N ILE A 297 14.44 14.93 -24.67
CA ILE A 297 15.77 15.51 -24.94
C ILE A 297 16.70 15.34 -23.75
N LEU A 298 16.26 15.75 -22.54
CA LEU A 298 17.05 15.61 -21.31
C LEU A 298 17.37 14.16 -20.97
N ALA A 299 16.51 13.22 -21.38
CA ALA A 299 16.71 11.79 -21.19
C ALA A 299 17.56 11.13 -22.31
N GLY A 300 18.09 11.91 -23.26
CA GLY A 300 18.86 11.39 -24.40
C GLY A 300 18.04 10.51 -25.36
N ARG A 301 16.71 10.62 -25.34
CA ARG A 301 15.83 9.86 -26.24
C ARG A 301 15.72 10.55 -27.60
N LYS A 302 15.48 9.75 -28.65
CA LYS A 302 15.35 10.28 -30.01
C LYS A 302 14.20 11.30 -30.06
N PRO A 303 14.41 12.48 -30.68
CA PRO A 303 13.37 13.48 -30.82
C PRO A 303 12.21 12.91 -31.65
N ILE A 304 11.01 13.00 -31.08
CA ILE A 304 9.76 12.74 -31.80
C ILE A 304 9.23 14.09 -32.26
N GLU A 305 8.63 14.13 -33.45
CA GLU A 305 8.02 15.34 -33.99
C GLU A 305 6.93 15.90 -33.06
N PHE A 306 6.91 17.22 -32.88
CA PHE A 306 5.95 17.92 -32.02
C PHE A 306 4.50 17.54 -32.35
N ASN A 307 4.13 17.53 -33.63
CA ASN A 307 2.75 17.23 -34.06
C ASN A 307 2.32 15.83 -33.64
N LYS A 308 3.23 14.85 -33.74
CA LYS A 308 2.96 13.47 -33.32
C LYS A 308 2.77 13.36 -31.80
N ILE A 309 3.62 14.03 -31.02
CA ILE A 309 3.45 14.07 -29.55
C ILE A 309 2.14 14.75 -29.18
N LEU A 310 1.79 15.85 -29.85
CA LEU A 310 0.56 16.58 -29.59
C LEU A 310 -0.67 15.72 -29.88
N GLU A 311 -0.67 15.01 -31.01
CA GLU A 311 -1.74 14.08 -31.37
C GLU A 311 -1.86 12.93 -30.36
N ASP A 312 -0.75 12.29 -29.99
CA ASP A 312 -0.71 11.23 -28.97
C ASP A 312 -1.27 11.71 -27.63
N ILE A 313 -0.95 12.95 -27.24
CA ILE A 313 -1.47 13.59 -26.03
C ILE A 313 -2.98 13.79 -26.13
N LYS A 314 -3.46 14.40 -27.22
CA LYS A 314 -4.90 14.66 -27.43
C LYS A 314 -5.72 13.37 -27.45
N ASN A 315 -5.24 12.35 -28.16
CA ASN A 315 -5.86 11.04 -28.21
C ASN A 315 -5.93 10.40 -26.81
N ARG A 316 -4.83 10.46 -26.06
CA ARG A 316 -4.81 9.91 -24.70
C ARG A 316 -5.75 10.65 -23.76
N ASP A 317 -5.81 11.97 -23.82
CA ASP A 317 -6.72 12.74 -22.96
C ASP A 317 -8.17 12.42 -23.31
N TYR A 318 -8.50 12.29 -24.60
CA TYR A 318 -9.81 11.83 -25.05
C TYR A 318 -10.15 10.45 -24.48
N GLU A 319 -9.23 9.49 -24.56
CA GLU A 319 -9.42 8.16 -23.97
C GLU A 319 -9.61 8.19 -22.44
N ASP A 320 -8.78 8.97 -21.74
CA ASP A 320 -8.83 9.10 -20.28
C ASP A 320 -10.14 9.77 -19.82
N MET A 321 -10.63 10.78 -20.54
CA MET A 321 -11.86 11.52 -20.21
C MET A 321 -13.15 10.77 -20.61
N ASN A 322 -13.12 10.00 -21.71
CA ASN A 322 -14.33 9.34 -22.26
C ASN A 322 -14.43 7.85 -21.91
N ARG A 323 -13.50 7.28 -21.13
CA ARG A 323 -13.61 5.88 -20.71
C ARG A 323 -14.85 5.67 -19.84
N LYS A 324 -15.52 4.52 -20.04
CA LYS A 324 -16.74 4.13 -19.29
C LYS A 324 -16.49 3.97 -17.79
N VAL A 325 -15.27 3.64 -17.40
CA VAL A 325 -14.90 3.29 -16.03
C VAL A 325 -13.90 4.29 -15.52
N ASP A 326 -14.28 4.99 -14.44
CA ASP A 326 -13.47 5.97 -13.74
C ASP A 326 -12.85 7.05 -14.66
N PRO A 327 -13.63 7.78 -15.47
CA PRO A 327 -13.09 8.79 -16.39
C PRO A 327 -12.34 9.91 -15.68
N LEU A 328 -11.28 10.43 -16.31
CA LEU A 328 -10.63 11.66 -15.89
C LEU A 328 -11.64 12.81 -15.88
N LYS A 329 -11.85 13.40 -14.71
CA LYS A 329 -12.74 14.54 -14.52
C LYS A 329 -12.30 15.38 -13.32
N VAL A 330 -12.74 16.63 -13.29
CA VAL A 330 -12.68 17.42 -12.06
C VAL A 330 -13.71 16.84 -11.10
N SER A 331 -13.28 16.29 -9.97
CA SER A 331 -14.20 15.78 -8.95
C SER A 331 -14.66 16.89 -8.02
N GLU A 332 -15.80 16.68 -7.38
CA GLU A 332 -16.29 17.56 -6.31
C GLU A 332 -15.22 17.78 -5.23
N GLY A 333 -15.10 19.03 -4.78
CA GLY A 333 -14.10 19.47 -3.81
C GLY A 333 -12.67 19.58 -4.34
N SER A 334 -12.41 19.31 -5.62
CA SER A 334 -11.07 19.53 -6.21
C SER A 334 -10.83 20.99 -6.53
N VAL A 335 -9.65 21.50 -6.15
CA VAL A 335 -9.16 22.79 -6.63
C VAL A 335 -8.56 22.61 -8.03
N TYR A 336 -9.08 23.35 -9.00
CA TYR A 336 -8.57 23.36 -10.36
C TYR A 336 -7.40 24.36 -10.48
N ILE A 337 -6.28 23.90 -11.05
CA ILE A 337 -5.08 24.72 -11.26
C ILE A 337 -4.62 24.57 -12.72
N ASP A 338 -4.70 25.66 -13.48
CA ASP A 338 -4.10 25.72 -14.83
C ASP A 338 -2.60 26.01 -14.73
N THR A 339 -1.80 25.00 -15.07
CA THR A 339 -0.34 25.07 -15.03
C THR A 339 0.27 25.63 -16.32
N SER A 340 -0.54 26.04 -17.31
CA SER A 340 -0.06 26.40 -18.66
C SER A 340 1.01 27.49 -18.66
N ASN A 341 0.88 28.47 -17.76
CA ASN A 341 1.76 29.63 -17.68
C ASN A 341 2.52 29.70 -16.34
N LEU A 342 2.50 28.61 -15.56
CA LEU A 342 3.18 28.54 -14.27
C LEU A 342 4.52 27.81 -14.44
N SER A 343 5.56 28.36 -13.83
CA SER A 343 6.78 27.64 -13.51
C SER A 343 6.51 26.52 -12.50
N VAL A 344 7.50 25.64 -12.30
CA VAL A 344 7.41 24.56 -11.31
C VAL A 344 7.21 25.12 -9.90
N ASP A 345 7.92 26.19 -9.55
CA ASP A 345 7.87 26.80 -8.22
C ASP A 345 6.55 27.56 -8.00
N GLU A 346 6.05 28.30 -9.00
CA GLU A 346 4.74 28.96 -8.92
C GLU A 346 3.60 27.94 -8.79
N ASN A 347 3.66 26.83 -9.53
CA ASN A 347 2.67 25.76 -9.41
C ASN A 347 2.72 25.09 -8.02
N LEU A 348 3.92 24.83 -7.49
CA LEU A 348 4.06 24.32 -6.12
C LEU A 348 3.49 25.32 -5.11
N GLN A 349 3.78 26.61 -5.27
CA GLN A 349 3.30 27.65 -4.36
C GLN A 349 1.76 27.74 -4.38
N ALA A 350 1.15 27.71 -5.56
CA ALA A 350 -0.31 27.70 -5.70
C ALA A 350 -0.97 26.53 -4.96
N ILE A 351 -0.37 25.33 -4.99
CA ILE A 351 -0.85 24.18 -4.23
C ILE A 351 -0.63 24.37 -2.72
N VAL A 352 0.53 24.88 -2.34
CA VAL A 352 0.89 25.13 -0.92
C VAL A 352 -0.02 26.16 -0.28
N ASP A 353 -0.37 27.24 -0.99
CA ASP A 353 -1.27 28.28 -0.48
C ASP A 353 -2.65 27.70 -0.13
N VAL A 354 -3.18 26.82 -0.97
CA VAL A 354 -4.43 26.09 -0.66
C VAL A 354 -4.29 25.21 0.57
N ILE A 355 -3.18 24.47 0.70
CA ILE A 355 -2.94 23.58 1.85
C ILE A 355 -2.80 24.38 3.15
N GLU A 356 -2.18 25.56 3.08
CA GLU A 356 -1.94 26.45 4.22
C GLU A 356 -3.10 27.41 4.51
N GLY A 357 -4.14 27.43 3.65
CA GLY A 357 -5.33 28.27 3.81
C GLY A 357 -5.09 29.77 3.55
N LYS A 358 -4.24 30.10 2.58
CA LYS A 358 -3.88 31.47 2.20
C LYS A 358 -4.69 32.02 1.04
#